data_AF-A4IC44-F1
#
_entry.id   AF-A4IC44-F1
#
_cell.length_a   1.000
_cell.length_b   1.000
_cell.length_c   1.000
_cell.angle_alpha   90.00
_cell.angle_beta   90.00
_cell.angle_gamma   90.00
#
_symmetry.space_group_name_H-M   'P 1'
#
loop_
_entity.id
_entity.type
_entity.pdbx_description
1 polymer ?
#
loop_
_entity_poly.entity_id
_entity_poly.type
_entity_poly.pdbx_seq_one_letter_code
_entity_poly.pdbx_strand_id
1 'polypeptide(L)'
;MSYRSSEAKKEEFRKYLESTQVVDALTRVLVNLYEEEEKPEDPVDYIKRVLGGASSADYEALQQENARLRAEVESLKKQLSGQAQ
;
A
#
# COMPACT_ATOMS: atom_id res chain seq x y z
N MET A 1 -5.03 -26.07 30.99
CA MET A 1 -3.81 -25.33 30.59
C MET A 1 -3.95 -24.54 29.28
N SER A 2 -4.64 -25.06 28.25
CA SER A 2 -4.72 -24.41 26.92
C SER A 2 -5.23 -22.96 26.94
N TYR A 3 -6.29 -22.65 27.70
CA TYR A 3 -6.87 -21.30 27.74
C TYR A 3 -5.92 -20.23 28.33
N ARG A 4 -5.10 -20.58 29.33
CA ARG A 4 -4.08 -19.68 29.86
C ARG A 4 -2.99 -19.38 28.82
N SER A 5 -2.65 -20.37 28.01
CA SER A 5 -1.69 -20.18 26.91
C SER A 5 -2.25 -19.24 25.83
N SER A 6 -3.54 -19.34 25.50
CA SER A 6 -4.15 -18.44 24.52
C SER A 6 -4.21 -16.98 25.01
N GLU A 7 -4.56 -16.76 26.28
CA GLU A 7 -4.61 -15.40 26.83
C GLU A 7 -3.21 -14.77 26.95
N ALA A 8 -2.20 -15.56 27.35
CA ALA A 8 -0.81 -15.08 27.37
C ALA A 8 -0.31 -14.66 25.98
N LYS A 9 -0.62 -15.45 24.94
CA LYS A 9 -0.25 -15.12 23.56
C LYS A 9 -0.95 -13.87 23.04
N LYS A 10 -2.24 -13.69 23.37
CA LYS A 10 -2.98 -12.47 23.01
C LYS A 10 -2.38 -11.24 23.67
N GLU A 11 -2.01 -11.36 24.95
CA GLU A 11 -1.41 -10.27 25.70
C GLU A 11 -0.04 -9.86 25.16
N GLU A 12 0.81 -10.84 24.84
CA GLU A 12 2.09 -10.59 24.17
C GLU A 12 1.90 -9.88 22.82
N PHE A 13 0.92 -10.32 22.03
CA PHE A 13 0.62 -9.68 20.75
C PHE A 13 0.10 -8.24 20.92
N ARG A 14 -0.75 -7.95 21.91
CA ARG A 14 -1.17 -6.57 22.20
C ARG A 14 0.01 -5.68 22.55
N LYS A 15 0.89 -6.13 23.45
CA LYS A 15 2.12 -5.41 23.81
C LYS A 15 3.01 -5.17 22.61
N TYR A 16 3.12 -6.14 21.71
CA TYR A 16 3.84 -5.96 20.45
C TYR A 16 3.21 -4.85 19.60
N LEU A 17 1.89 -4.86 19.39
CA LEU A 17 1.21 -3.82 18.60
C LEU A 17 1.32 -2.42 19.21
N GLU A 18 1.26 -2.32 20.53
CA GLU A 18 1.45 -1.07 21.29
C GLU A 18 2.90 -0.58 21.17
N SER A 19 3.89 -1.44 21.46
CA SER A 19 5.32 -1.07 21.41
C SER A 19 5.85 -0.78 20.00
N THR A 20 5.21 -1.32 18.96
CA THR A 20 5.56 -1.08 17.55
C THR A 20 4.78 0.06 16.92
N GLN A 21 4.00 0.83 17.69
CA GLN A 21 3.18 1.96 17.23
C GLN A 21 2.11 1.58 16.18
N VAL A 22 1.83 0.28 16.00
CA VAL A 22 0.81 -0.18 15.05
C VAL A 22 -0.57 0.31 15.50
N VAL A 23 -0.84 0.27 16.81
CA VAL A 23 -2.09 0.81 17.36
C VAL A 23 -2.21 2.31 17.10
N ASP A 24 -1.13 3.08 17.25
CA ASP A 24 -1.15 4.52 17.02
C ASP A 24 -1.37 4.86 15.54
N ALA A 25 -0.75 4.11 14.63
CA ALA A 25 -0.94 4.27 13.20
C ALA A 25 -2.39 3.96 12.79
N LEU A 26 -2.95 2.85 13.27
CA LEU A 26 -4.36 2.50 13.00
C LEU A 26 -5.32 3.51 13.62
N THR A 27 -5.05 3.98 14.84
CA THR A 27 -5.84 5.02 15.50
C THR A 27 -5.84 6.30 14.68
N ARG A 28 -4.67 6.78 14.22
CA ARG A 28 -4.56 8.00 13.40
C ARG A 28 -5.38 7.88 12.12
N VAL A 29 -5.32 6.75 11.43
CA VAL A 29 -6.11 6.53 10.20
C VAL A 29 -7.61 6.63 10.48
N LEU A 30 -8.07 6.02 11.58
CA LEU A 30 -9.48 6.05 11.98
C LEU A 30 -9.92 7.45 12.44
N VAL A 31 -9.05 8.19 13.12
CA VAL A 31 -9.29 9.59 13.52
C VAL A 31 -9.41 10.46 12.27
N ASN A 32 -8.47 10.36 11.33
CA ASN A 32 -8.54 11.11 10.07
C ASN A 32 -9.85 10.83 9.33
N LEU A 33 -10.21 9.55 9.19
CA LEU A 33 -11.47 9.14 8.55
C LEU A 33 -12.73 9.66 9.29
N TYR A 34 -12.64 9.83 10.61
CA TYR A 34 -13.72 10.40 11.42
C TYR A 34 -13.83 11.93 11.27
N GLU A 35 -12.68 12.61 11.11
CA GLU A 35 -12.58 14.06 10.99
C GLU A 35 -12.90 14.58 9.58
N GLU A 36 -12.87 13.74 8.54
CA GLU A 36 -13.27 14.12 7.18
C GLU A 36 -14.70 14.67 7.15
N GLU A 37 -14.85 15.92 6.68
CA GLU A 37 -16.16 16.60 6.57
C GLU A 37 -17.09 15.87 5.59
N GLU A 38 -16.54 15.42 4.46
CA GLU A 38 -17.22 14.58 3.47
C GLU A 38 -16.56 13.20 3.44
N LYS A 39 -17.29 12.19 3.94
CA LYS A 39 -16.75 10.83 4.01
C LYS A 39 -16.47 10.27 2.61
N PRO A 40 -15.33 9.61 2.40
CA PRO A 40 -14.99 9.05 1.10
C PRO A 40 -16.01 7.98 0.68
N GLU A 41 -16.35 7.96 -0.62
CA GLU A 41 -17.23 6.94 -1.20
C GLU A 41 -16.66 5.51 -1.04
N ASP A 42 -15.32 5.38 -1.04
CA ASP A 42 -14.60 4.14 -0.75
C ASP A 42 -13.66 4.32 0.46
N PRO A 43 -14.15 4.05 1.69
CA PRO A 43 -13.34 4.16 2.90
C PRO A 43 -12.17 3.18 2.95
N VAL A 44 -12.27 2.01 2.30
CA VAL A 44 -11.19 1.02 2.29
C VAL A 44 -10.03 1.52 1.44
N ASP A 45 -10.34 2.11 0.28
CA ASP A 45 -9.31 2.73 -0.56
C ASP A 45 -8.69 3.96 0.11
N TYR A 46 -9.50 4.80 0.78
CA TYR A 46 -8.99 5.91 1.61
C TYR A 46 -7.97 5.42 2.65
N ILE A 47 -8.33 4.39 3.43
CA ILE A 47 -7.45 3.80 4.46
C ILE A 47 -6.14 3.32 3.84
N LYS A 48 -6.18 2.63 2.69
CA LYS A 48 -4.97 2.18 1.98
C LYS A 48 -4.07 3.34 1.61
N ARG A 49 -4.63 4.43 1.06
CA ARG A 49 -3.88 5.63 0.70
C ARG A 49 -3.22 6.27 1.92
N VAL A 50 -3.95 6.44 3.03
CA VAL A 50 -3.43 7.05 4.27
C VAL A 50 -2.31 6.20 4.89
N LEU A 51 -2.42 4.86 4.82
CA LEU A 51 -1.38 3.94 5.28
C LEU A 51 -0.14 3.89 4.36
N GLY A 52 -0.10 4.65 3.27
CA GLY A 52 0.99 4.64 2.29
C GLY A 52 0.98 3.42 1.37
N GLY A 53 -0.14 2.69 1.31
CA GLY A 53 -0.35 1.67 0.30
C GLY A 53 -0.56 2.33 -1.06
N ALA A 54 0.15 1.85 -2.08
CA ALA A 54 -0.14 2.22 -3.47
C ALA A 54 -1.62 1.95 -3.74
N SER A 55 -2.34 2.97 -4.20
CA SER A 55 -3.72 2.84 -4.65
C SER A 55 -3.79 1.98 -5.91
N SER A 56 -4.99 1.51 -6.26
CA SER A 56 -5.21 0.88 -7.57
C SER A 56 -4.80 1.80 -8.72
N ALA A 57 -5.06 3.10 -8.60
CA ALA A 57 -4.65 4.11 -9.59
C ALA A 57 -3.13 4.23 -9.72
N ASP A 58 -2.38 4.15 -8.62
CA ASP A 58 -0.91 4.16 -8.65
C ASP A 58 -0.37 2.93 -9.39
N TYR A 59 -0.98 1.77 -9.15
CA TYR A 59 -0.61 0.54 -9.85
C TYR A 59 -0.93 0.61 -11.35
N GLU A 60 -2.10 1.14 -11.72
CA GLU A 60 -2.47 1.37 -13.12
C GLU A 60 -1.52 2.35 -13.82
N ALA A 61 -1.18 3.47 -13.16
CA ALA A 61 -0.20 4.43 -13.67
C ALA A 61 1.17 3.77 -13.90
N LEU A 62 1.64 2.97 -12.94
CA LEU A 62 2.91 2.25 -13.05
C LEU A 62 2.87 1.20 -14.18
N GLN A 63 1.74 0.52 -14.38
CA GLN A 63 1.57 -0.42 -15.49
C GLN A 63 1.61 0.27 -16.86
N GLN A 64 0.94 1.42 -17.00
CA GLN A 64 0.95 2.21 -18.23
C GLN A 64 2.36 2.75 -18.52
N GLU A 65 3.04 3.28 -17.51
CA GLU A 65 4.42 3.74 -17.65
C GLU A 65 5.34 2.57 -18.05
N ASN A 66 5.20 1.40 -17.42
CA ASN A 66 6.00 0.22 -17.77
C ASN A 66 5.76 -0.23 -19.21
N ALA A 67 4.50 -0.21 -19.68
CA ALA A 67 4.16 -0.52 -21.06
C ALA A 67 4.78 0.49 -22.05
N ARG A 68 4.70 1.79 -21.74
CA ARG A 68 5.32 2.85 -22.54
C ARG A 68 6.83 2.68 -22.62
N LEU A 69 7.49 2.47 -21.48
CA LEU A 69 8.94 2.26 -21.40
C LEU A 69 9.37 1.01 -22.15
N ARG A 70 8.62 -0.09 -22.07
CA ARG A 70 8.90 -1.30 -22.87
C ARG A 70 8.80 -1.04 -24.36
N ALA A 71 7.76 -0.35 -24.81
CA ALA A 71 7.59 0.00 -26.23
C ALA A 71 8.71 0.93 -26.73
N GLU A 72 9.13 1.90 -25.91
CA GLU A 72 10.25 2.81 -26.20
C GLU A 72 11.58 2.05 -26.30
N VAL A 73 11.85 1.14 -25.36
CA VAL A 73 13.03 0.27 -25.38
C VAL A 73 13.05 -0.61 -26.63
N GLU A 74 11.92 -1.18 -27.04
CA GLU A 74 11.85 -1.97 -28.28
C GLU A 74 12.08 -1.14 -29.53
N SER A 75 11.52 0.07 -29.59
CA SER A 75 11.71 1.00 -30.70
C SER A 75 13.19 1.40 -30.84
N LEU A 76 13.83 1.80 -29.73
CA LEU A 76 15.24 2.18 -29.71
C LEU A 76 16.16 1.01 -30.06
N LYS A 77 15.87 -0.21 -29.60
CA LYS A 77 16.63 -1.41 -29.99
C LYS A 77 16.57 -1.68 -31.49
N LYS A 78 15.41 -1.51 -32.12
CA LYS A 78 15.26 -1.65 -33.58
C LYS A 78 16.09 -0.59 -34.32
N GLN A 79 16.05 0.66 -33.88
CA GLN A 79 16.84 1.74 -34.49
C GLN A 79 18.35 1.49 -34.39
N LEU A 80 18.83 1.05 -33.22
CA LEU A 80 20.25 0.72 -33.04
C LEU A 80 20.68 -0.46 -33.92
N SER A 81 19.85 -1.49 -34.08
CA SER A 81 20.16 -2.61 -34.99
C SER A 81 20.14 -2.21 -36.47
N GLY A 82 19.28 -1.26 -36.85
CA GLY A 82 19.20 -0.75 -38.23
C GLY A 82 20.35 0.20 -38.58
N GLN A 83 20.97 0.86 -37.60
CA GLN A 83 22.15 1.70 -37.81
C GLN A 83 23.47 0.91 -37.87
N ALA A 84 23.47 -0.34 -37.40
CA ALA A 84 24.64 -1.21 -37.41
C ALA A 84 24.81 -2.01 -38.73
N GLN A 85 23.88 -1.87 -39.68
CA GLN A 85 23.92 -2.48 -41.01
C GLN A 85 24.28 -1.44 -42.08
#